data_AF-A0A132NG96-F1
#
_entry.id   AF-A0A132NG96-F1
#
_cell.length_a   1.000
_cell.length_b   1.000
_cell.length_c   1.000
_cell.angle_alpha   90.00
_cell.angle_beta   90.00
_cell.angle_gamma   90.00
#
_symmetry.space_group_name_H-M   'P 1'
#
loop_
_entity.id
_entity.type
_entity.pdbx_description
1 polymer ?
#
loop_
_entity_poly.entity_id
_entity_poly.type
_entity_poly.pdbx_seq_one_letter_code
_entity_poly.pdbx_strand_id
1 'polypeptide(L)'
;MASTSRRCFLALALSAGASAGVPAPAAAEPAQGVVWPESQALPWFSPPERLDVLDLVAAGPDEQILAASLQGSVNRRRPRIYLLQPSSEGPETWLRTLGVPYEQAPDLYALVARYRAELRGLVVPDPAVPA
;
A
#
# COMPACT_ATOMS: atom_id res chain seq x y z
N MET A 1 45.85 53.33 -34.52
CA MET A 1 45.23 52.13 -35.14
C MET A 1 44.91 51.19 -33.98
N ALA A 2 43.69 51.25 -33.42
CA ALA A 2 42.55 50.35 -33.74
C ALA A 2 42.94 48.86 -33.57
N SER A 3 42.24 47.98 -32.85
CA SER A 3 40.94 47.97 -32.19
C SER A 3 40.78 46.60 -31.50
N THR A 4 39.93 46.50 -30.46
CA THR A 4 39.20 45.28 -29.98
C THR A 4 40.03 44.16 -29.32
N SER A 5 39.59 43.38 -28.33
CA SER A 5 38.26 43.01 -27.82
C SER A 5 38.39 42.39 -26.41
N ARG A 6 37.87 43.02 -25.35
CA ARG A 6 36.72 42.60 -24.51
C ARG A 6 36.40 41.09 -24.44
N ARG A 7 36.45 40.59 -23.18
CA ARG A 7 35.64 39.51 -22.54
C ARG A 7 36.13 38.06 -22.71
N CYS A 8 36.98 37.62 -21.79
CA CYS A 8 37.00 36.20 -21.38
C CYS A 8 36.11 36.04 -20.15
N PHE A 9 35.06 35.23 -20.35
CA PHE A 9 34.01 34.90 -19.40
C PHE A 9 34.55 34.12 -18.19
N LEU A 10 33.98 34.42 -17.02
CA LEU A 10 34.09 33.60 -15.81
C LEU A 10 33.61 32.17 -16.11
N ALA A 11 34.45 31.18 -15.83
CA ALA A 11 34.04 29.79 -15.68
C ALA A 11 33.38 29.61 -14.30
N LEU A 12 32.05 29.45 -14.29
CA LEU A 12 31.31 29.07 -13.10
C LEU A 12 31.36 27.55 -12.95
N ALA A 13 31.97 27.06 -11.86
CA ALA A 13 32.11 25.65 -11.57
C ALA A 13 30.74 24.99 -11.29
N LEU A 14 30.41 23.92 -12.01
CA LEU A 14 29.34 23.01 -11.61
C LEU A 14 29.83 22.18 -10.42
N SER A 15 29.23 22.39 -9.25
CA SER A 15 29.31 21.43 -8.16
C SER A 15 28.31 20.31 -8.44
N ALA A 16 28.82 19.11 -8.71
CA ALA A 16 28.02 17.90 -8.74
C ALA A 16 27.57 17.58 -7.31
N GLY A 17 26.31 17.87 -7.00
CA GLY A 17 25.67 17.42 -5.77
C GLY A 17 25.45 15.91 -5.84
N ALA A 18 26.41 15.13 -5.32
CA ALA A 18 26.20 13.72 -5.06
C ALA A 18 25.15 13.61 -3.94
N SER A 19 23.90 13.36 -4.29
CA SER A 19 22.89 12.92 -3.34
C SER A 19 23.29 11.52 -2.90
N ALA A 20 23.99 11.41 -1.77
CA ALA A 20 24.16 10.14 -1.10
C ALA A 20 22.77 9.69 -0.64
N GLY A 21 22.12 8.85 -1.46
CA GLY A 21 20.97 8.08 -1.02
C GLY A 21 21.44 7.22 0.14
N VAL A 22 21.00 7.59 1.35
CA VAL A 22 21.29 6.82 2.57
C VAL A 22 20.78 5.40 2.33
N PRO A 23 21.64 4.36 2.40
CA PRO A 23 21.19 2.99 2.23
C PRO A 23 20.18 2.69 3.34
N ALA A 24 19.00 2.22 2.96
CA ALA A 24 18.01 1.74 3.93
C ALA A 24 18.69 0.72 4.85
N PRO A 25 18.57 0.84 6.18
CA PRO A 25 19.17 -0.13 7.09
C PRO A 25 18.64 -1.51 6.72
N ALA A 26 19.53 -2.51 6.73
CA ALA A 26 19.16 -3.90 6.51
C ALA A 26 18.10 -4.28 7.56
N ALA A 27 16.84 -4.29 7.10
CA ALA A 27 15.70 -4.55 7.95
C ALA A 27 15.87 -5.93 8.59
N ALA A 28 15.78 -6.00 9.91
CA ALA A 28 15.60 -7.27 10.62
C ALA A 28 14.46 -8.03 9.94
N GLU A 29 14.61 -9.35 9.75
CA GLU A 29 13.59 -10.19 9.12
C GLU A 29 12.23 -9.92 9.81
N PRO A 30 11.22 -9.43 9.08
CA PRO A 30 10.03 -8.92 9.71
C PRO A 30 9.27 -10.04 10.40
N ALA A 31 9.01 -9.87 11.69
CA ALA A 31 8.03 -10.68 12.40
C ALA A 31 6.66 -10.44 11.74
N GLN A 32 6.27 -11.35 10.84
CA GLN A 32 5.02 -11.30 10.07
C GLN A 32 4.95 -10.19 9.03
N GLY A 33 6.03 -9.88 8.33
CA GLY A 33 5.99 -8.97 7.16
C GLY A 33 5.80 -7.48 7.48
N VAL A 34 5.91 -7.10 8.75
CA VAL A 34 5.95 -5.71 9.23
C VAL A 34 7.33 -5.43 9.84
N VAL A 35 8.00 -4.36 9.41
CA VAL A 35 9.25 -3.86 10.00
C VAL A 35 8.98 -2.50 10.64
N TRP A 36 9.36 -2.32 11.91
CA TRP A 36 9.23 -1.05 12.62
C TRP A 36 10.61 -0.53 13.05
N PRO A 37 11.30 0.29 12.21
CA PRO A 37 12.57 0.89 12.58
C PRO A 37 12.39 1.89 13.73
N GLU A 38 13.33 1.92 14.67
CA GLU A 38 13.29 2.84 15.82
C GLU A 38 13.27 4.32 15.39
N SER A 39 13.87 4.64 14.24
CA SER A 39 13.94 6.00 13.70
C SER A 39 12.73 6.41 12.86
N GLN A 40 11.64 5.62 12.86
CA GLN A 40 10.50 5.83 11.97
C GLN A 40 9.16 5.80 12.72
N ALA A 41 8.29 6.77 12.40
CA ALA A 41 6.97 6.88 13.01
C ALA A 41 5.99 5.78 12.54
N LEU A 42 6.16 5.29 11.30
CA LEU A 42 5.28 4.29 10.67
C LEU A 42 6.08 3.05 10.28
N PRO A 43 5.46 1.86 10.25
CA PRO A 43 6.14 0.65 9.80
C PRO A 43 6.28 0.61 8.29
N TRP A 44 7.20 -0.25 7.84
CA TRP A 44 7.19 -0.78 6.49
C TRP A 44 6.45 -2.12 6.44
N PHE A 45 5.68 -2.30 5.38
CA PHE A 45 5.00 -3.57 5.09
C PHE A 45 5.69 -4.27 3.94
N SER A 46 5.58 -5.60 3.91
CA SER A 46 6.01 -6.39 2.76
C SER A 46 5.25 -5.94 1.51
N PRO A 47 5.93 -5.81 0.35
CA PRO A 47 5.25 -5.38 -0.87
C PRO A 47 4.25 -6.46 -1.34
N PRO A 48 3.11 -6.04 -1.93
CA PRO A 48 2.16 -6.96 -2.54
C PRO A 48 2.74 -7.61 -3.80
N GLU A 49 2.33 -8.83 -4.08
CA GLU A 49 2.72 -9.56 -5.31
C GLU A 49 1.53 -9.75 -6.25
N ARG A 50 0.34 -9.96 -5.68
CA ARG A 50 -0.95 -10.04 -6.37
C ARG A 50 -2.05 -9.62 -5.41
N LEU A 51 -3.12 -9.03 -5.94
CA LEU A 51 -4.30 -8.63 -5.16
C LEU A 51 -5.55 -9.39 -5.60
N ASP A 52 -6.32 -9.84 -4.61
CA ASP A 52 -7.72 -10.20 -4.75
C ASP A 52 -8.54 -8.95 -4.46
N VAL A 53 -9.29 -8.50 -5.45
CA VAL A 53 -10.04 -7.25 -5.40
C VAL A 53 -11.50 -7.55 -5.16
N LEU A 54 -12.07 -6.98 -4.11
CA LEU A 54 -13.49 -7.12 -3.78
C LEU A 54 -14.17 -5.76 -3.95
N ASP A 55 -15.24 -5.73 -4.74
CA ASP A 55 -16.10 -4.56 -4.86
C ASP A 55 -17.11 -4.48 -3.71
N LEU A 56 -17.03 -3.42 -2.91
CA LEU A 56 -17.94 -3.17 -1.79
C LEU A 56 -18.96 -2.06 -2.07
N VAL A 57 -19.06 -1.53 -3.30
CA VAL A 57 -19.97 -0.42 -3.62
C VAL A 57 -21.43 -0.76 -3.29
N ALA A 58 -21.84 -2.01 -3.49
CA ALA A 58 -23.19 -2.49 -3.20
C ALA A 58 -23.30 -3.27 -1.87
N ALA A 59 -22.22 -3.38 -1.10
CA ALA A 59 -22.17 -4.21 0.10
C ALA A 59 -22.87 -3.55 1.29
N GLY A 60 -23.59 -4.34 2.08
CA GLY A 60 -24.20 -3.89 3.34
C GLY A 60 -23.15 -3.54 4.41
N PRO A 61 -23.51 -2.79 5.47
CA PRO A 61 -22.56 -2.40 6.53
C PRO A 61 -21.84 -3.61 7.17
N ASP A 62 -22.56 -4.69 7.45
CA ASP A 62 -22.00 -5.90 8.07
C ASP A 62 -21.00 -6.60 7.14
N GLU A 63 -21.28 -6.61 5.84
CA GLU A 63 -20.37 -7.16 4.82
C GLU A 63 -19.11 -6.30 4.70
N GLN A 64 -19.23 -4.98 4.79
CA GLN A 64 -18.08 -4.07 4.82
C GLN A 64 -17.20 -4.31 6.06
N ILE A 65 -17.81 -4.51 7.24
CA ILE A 65 -17.09 -4.84 8.48
C ILE A 65 -16.37 -6.18 8.34
N LEU A 66 -17.05 -7.21 7.82
CA LEU A 66 -16.45 -8.51 7.57
C LEU A 66 -15.30 -8.43 6.57
N ALA A 67 -15.48 -7.71 5.45
CA ALA A 67 -14.47 -7.53 4.42
C ALA A 67 -13.23 -6.79 4.96
N ALA A 68 -13.42 -5.69 5.71
CA ALA A 68 -12.33 -4.94 6.32
C ALA A 68 -11.57 -5.78 7.36
N SER A 69 -12.29 -6.56 8.17
CA SER A 69 -11.70 -7.47 9.17
C SER A 69 -10.88 -8.59 8.51
N LEU A 70 -11.40 -9.15 7.41
CA LEU A 70 -10.71 -10.14 6.61
C LEU A 70 -9.44 -9.53 5.98
N GLN A 71 -9.55 -8.34 5.38
CA GLN A 71 -8.43 -7.61 4.80
C GLN A 71 -7.33 -7.40 5.85
N GLY A 72 -7.67 -6.90 7.04
CA GLY A 72 -6.70 -6.68 8.12
C GLY A 72 -6.00 -7.96 8.56
N SER A 73 -6.75 -9.06 8.68
CA SER A 73 -6.22 -10.37 9.07
C SER A 73 -5.25 -10.94 8.03
N VAL A 74 -5.61 -10.88 6.75
CA VAL A 74 -4.83 -11.44 5.64
C VAL A 74 -3.64 -10.54 5.30
N ASN A 75 -3.83 -9.22 5.24
CA ASN A 75 -2.82 -8.26 4.81
C ASN A 75 -1.71 -8.04 5.85
N ARG A 76 -1.92 -8.45 7.11
CA ARG A 76 -0.92 -8.32 8.18
C ARG A 76 0.43 -8.94 7.81
N ARG A 77 0.43 -10.08 7.09
CA ARG A 77 1.66 -10.76 6.63
C ARG A 77 2.21 -10.19 5.32
N ARG A 78 1.33 -9.92 4.37
CA ARG A 78 1.62 -9.34 3.07
C ARG A 78 0.28 -8.88 2.48
N PRO A 79 0.18 -7.67 1.92
CA PRO A 79 -1.06 -7.21 1.31
C PRO A 79 -1.47 -8.11 0.14
N ARG A 80 -2.68 -8.66 0.22
CA ARG A 80 -3.28 -9.59 -0.75
C ARG A 80 -4.74 -9.29 -1.06
N ILE A 81 -5.44 -8.55 -0.19
CA ILE A 81 -6.83 -8.13 -0.40
C ILE A 81 -6.88 -6.61 -0.61
N TYR A 82 -7.58 -6.19 -1.66
CA TYR A 82 -7.92 -4.79 -1.92
C TYR A 82 -9.44 -4.62 -1.97
N LEU A 83 -9.96 -3.62 -1.26
CA LEU A 83 -11.39 -3.35 -1.19
C LEU A 83 -11.69 -2.09 -2.02
N LEU A 84 -12.49 -2.22 -3.08
CA LEU A 84 -12.98 -1.06 -3.80
C LEU A 84 -14.08 -0.40 -2.99
N GLN A 85 -13.98 0.91 -2.84
CA GLN A 85 -14.96 1.75 -2.17
C GLN A 85 -15.24 2.97 -3.03
N PRO A 86 -16.41 3.61 -2.89
CA PRO A 86 -16.67 4.90 -3.50
C PRO A 86 -15.56 5.90 -3.14
N SER A 87 -14.95 6.51 -4.16
CA SER A 87 -13.91 7.52 -3.98
C SER A 87 -14.15 8.68 -4.94
N SER A 88 -13.74 9.89 -4.55
CA SER A 88 -13.83 11.09 -5.41
C SER A 88 -12.98 10.98 -6.68
N GLU A 89 -11.91 10.19 -6.64
CA GLU A 89 -10.99 10.00 -7.76
C GLU A 89 -11.38 8.83 -8.66
N GLY A 90 -12.44 8.10 -8.31
CA GLY A 90 -12.85 6.85 -8.93
C GLY A 90 -12.37 5.64 -8.11
N PRO A 91 -13.22 4.60 -7.94
CA PRO A 91 -12.92 3.47 -7.05
C PRO A 91 -11.64 2.71 -7.44
N GLU A 92 -11.28 2.71 -8.72
CA GLU A 92 -10.14 1.95 -9.25
C GLU A 92 -8.84 2.76 -9.40
N THR A 93 -8.87 4.08 -9.21
CA THR A 93 -7.71 4.95 -9.52
C THR A 93 -6.47 4.53 -8.76
N TRP A 94 -6.62 4.25 -7.45
CA TRP A 94 -5.52 3.76 -6.62
C TRP A 94 -5.10 2.34 -6.99
N LEU A 95 -6.05 1.43 -7.21
CA LEU A 95 -5.75 0.06 -7.64
C LEU A 95 -4.90 0.03 -8.92
N ARG A 96 -5.24 0.86 -9.91
CA ARG A 96 -4.51 0.95 -11.19
C ARG A 96 -3.13 1.58 -11.02
N THR A 97 -3.00 2.57 -10.12
CA THR A 97 -1.73 3.25 -9.86
C THR A 97 -0.70 2.35 -9.17
N LEU A 98 -1.14 1.35 -8.41
CA LEU A 98 -0.24 0.42 -7.72
C LEU A 98 0.61 -0.42 -8.69
N GLY A 99 0.14 -0.67 -9.91
CA GLY A 99 0.86 -1.51 -10.88
C GLY A 99 1.01 -2.97 -10.46
N VAL A 100 0.23 -3.43 -9.49
CA VAL A 100 0.24 -4.80 -8.96
C VAL A 100 -0.77 -5.66 -9.73
N PRO A 101 -0.42 -6.87 -10.20
CA PRO A 101 -1.38 -7.79 -10.80
C PRO A 101 -2.56 -8.09 -9.87
N TYR A 102 -3.77 -8.14 -10.39
CA TYR A 102 -4.96 -8.44 -9.57
C TYR A 102 -6.00 -9.30 -10.28
N GLU A 103 -6.88 -9.89 -9.49
CA GLU A 103 -8.06 -10.65 -9.93
C GLU A 103 -9.28 -10.15 -9.13
N GLN A 104 -10.43 -10.05 -9.80
CA GLN A 104 -11.69 -9.73 -9.13
C GLN A 104 -12.21 -10.95 -8.39
N ALA A 105 -12.43 -10.82 -7.09
CA ALA A 105 -13.16 -11.80 -6.32
C ALA A 105 -14.64 -11.76 -6.73
N PRO A 106 -15.29 -12.92 -6.93
CA PRO A 106 -16.69 -12.95 -7.38
C PRO A 106 -17.65 -12.42 -6.30
N ASP A 107 -17.36 -12.69 -5.03
CA ASP A 107 -18.09 -12.19 -3.88
C ASP A 107 -17.24 -12.32 -2.60
N LEU A 108 -17.76 -11.77 -1.49
CA LEU A 108 -17.12 -11.82 -0.18
C LEU A 108 -16.97 -13.25 0.35
N TYR A 109 -17.93 -14.14 0.10
CA TYR A 109 -17.91 -15.50 0.62
C TYR A 109 -16.83 -16.36 -0.06
N ALA A 110 -16.63 -16.18 -1.36
CA ALA A 110 -15.52 -16.79 -2.11
C ALA A 110 -14.17 -16.31 -1.56
N LEU A 111 -14.06 -15.03 -1.20
CA LEU A 111 -12.86 -14.48 -0.59
C LEU A 111 -12.61 -15.07 0.82
N VAL A 112 -13.64 -15.15 1.67
CA VAL A 112 -13.57 -15.82 2.98
C VAL A 112 -13.17 -17.29 2.82
N ALA A 113 -13.76 -18.01 1.87
CA ALA A 113 -13.44 -19.40 1.59
C ALA A 113 -11.97 -19.58 1.16
N ARG A 114 -11.46 -18.70 0.30
CA ARG A 114 -10.06 -18.68 -0.15
C ARG A 114 -9.08 -18.55 1.00
N TYR A 115 -9.36 -17.68 1.98
CA TYR A 115 -8.47 -17.40 3.10
C TYR A 115 -8.79 -18.17 4.39
N ARG A 116 -9.79 -19.06 4.38
CA ARG A 116 -10.30 -19.77 5.56
C ARG A 116 -9.21 -20.43 6.40
N ALA A 117 -8.19 -21.01 5.76
CA ALA A 117 -7.10 -21.70 6.46
C ALA A 117 -6.20 -20.77 7.30
N GLU A 118 -6.23 -19.46 7.02
CA GLU A 118 -5.48 -18.45 7.76
C GLU A 118 -6.28 -17.83 8.92
N LEU A 119 -7.59 -18.09 8.97
CA LEU A 119 -8.50 -17.54 9.97
C LEU A 119 -8.61 -18.47 11.17
N ARG A 120 -8.60 -17.88 12.37
CA ARG A 120 -8.76 -18.64 13.63
C ARG A 120 -10.21 -18.80 14.07
N GLY A 121 -11.11 -17.98 13.54
CA GLY A 121 -12.52 -17.95 13.92
C GLY A 121 -13.22 -16.70 13.42
N LEU A 122 -14.47 -16.51 13.87
CA LEU A 122 -15.31 -15.36 13.57
C LEU A 122 -15.78 -14.72 14.87
N VAL A 123 -15.83 -13.40 14.90
CA VAL A 123 -16.49 -12.63 15.97
C VAL A 123 -17.84 -12.16 15.42
N VAL A 124 -18.92 -12.53 16.11
CA VAL A 124 -20.28 -12.10 15.75
C VAL A 124 -20.68 -11.00 16.75
N PRO A 125 -20.72 -9.73 16.31
CA PRO A 125 -21.14 -8.64 17.18
C PRO A 125 -22.66 -8.69 17.42
N ASP A 126 -23.11 -8.12 18.54
CA ASP A 126 -24.53 -7.89 18.79
C ASP A 126 -25.00 -6.66 18.00
N PRO A 127 -25.93 -6.78 17.04
CA PRO A 127 -26.39 -5.64 16.24
C PRO A 127 -27.17 -4.60 17.05
N ALA A 128 -27.63 -4.93 18.27
CA ALA A 128 -28.29 -3.99 19.15
C ALA A 128 -27.31 -3.08 19.92
N VAL A 129 -26.00 -3.33 19.81
CA VAL A 129 -24.95 -2.58 20.50
C VAL A 129 -24.08 -1.85 19.47
N PRO A 130 -23.77 -0.56 19.66
CA PRO A 130 -22.83 0.15 18.79
C PRO A 130 -21.46 -0.54 18.75
N ALA A 131 -20.86 -0.57 17.55
CA ALA A 131 -19.50 -1.04 17.34
C ALA A 131 -18.44 -0.02 17.79
#